data_AF-A0A2N7XUU6-F1
#
_entry.id   AF-A0A2N7XUU6-F1
#
_cell.length_a   1.000
_cell.length_b   1.000
_cell.length_c   1.000
_cell.angle_alpha   90.00
_cell.angle_beta   90.00
_cell.angle_gamma   90.00
#
_symmetry.space_group_name_H-M   'P 1'
#
loop_
_entity.id
_entity.type
_entity.pdbx_description
1 polymer ?
#
loop_
_entity_poly.entity_id
_entity_poly.type
_entity_poly.pdbx_seq_one_letter_code
_entity_poly.pdbx_strand_id
1 'polypeptide(L)' 'DGQVLPEQNLPPIRTATKGNPDVTIVELPGLNHLFQTAKTGALGEYADIEETVAPVALDTMADWIRKRVLINRTVR' A
#
# COMPACT_ATOMS: atom_id res chain seq x y z
N ASP A 1 -5.50 -11.26 -3.80
CA ASP A 1 -6.44 -10.77 -2.75
C ASP A 1 -7.85 -10.79 -3.33
N GLY A 2 -8.85 -11.13 -2.52
CA GLY A 2 -10.27 -11.09 -2.88
C GLY A 2 -11.13 -10.21 -1.96
N GLN A 3 -10.56 -9.60 -0.90
CA GLN A 3 -11.35 -8.86 0.09
C GLN A 3 -11.55 -7.39 -0.32
N VAL A 4 -10.48 -6.72 -0.77
CA VAL A 4 -10.52 -5.33 -1.21
C VAL A 4 -9.79 -5.22 -2.54
N LEU A 5 -10.52 -5.52 -3.62
CA LEU A 5 -9.96 -5.54 -4.97
C LEU A 5 -9.49 -4.14 -5.40
N PRO A 6 -8.21 -3.97 -5.80
CA PRO A 6 -7.69 -2.70 -6.29
C PRO A 6 -8.49 -2.16 -7.48
N GLU A 7 -8.94 -3.03 -8.38
CA GLU A 7 -9.67 -2.66 -9.59
C GLU A 7 -11.03 -2.01 -9.26
N GLN A 8 -11.63 -2.41 -8.14
CA GLN A 8 -12.89 -1.83 -7.66
C GLN A 8 -12.65 -0.55 -6.83
N ASN A 9 -11.58 -0.51 -6.04
CA ASN A 9 -11.40 0.53 -5.02
C ASN A 9 -10.51 1.70 -5.47
N LEU A 10 -9.48 1.46 -6.28
CA LEU A 10 -8.56 2.52 -6.70
C LEU A 10 -9.21 3.57 -7.61
N PRO A 11 -10.08 3.24 -8.59
CA PRO A 11 -10.73 4.26 -9.42
C PRO A 11 -11.58 5.29 -8.64
N PRO A 12 -12.47 4.91 -7.70
CA PRO A 12 -13.20 5.89 -6.90
C PRO A 12 -12.29 6.67 -5.95
N ILE A 13 -11.26 6.05 -5.35
CA ILE A 13 -10.27 6.76 -4.52
C ILE A 13 -9.54 7.83 -5.34
N ARG A 14 -9.07 7.49 -6.56
CA ARG A 14 -8.46 8.45 -7.48
C ARG A 14 -9.39 9.61 -7.79
N THR A 15 -10.69 9.34 -7.96
CA THR A 15 -11.69 10.37 -8.26
C THR A 15 -11.93 11.29 -7.07
N ALA A 16 -12.13 10.72 -5.87
CA ALA A 16 -12.39 11.48 -4.65
C ALA A 16 -11.19 12.36 -4.23
N THR A 17 -9.98 11.96 -4.61
CA THR A 17 -8.74 12.64 -4.19
C THR A 17 -8.18 13.63 -5.21
N LYS A 18 -8.81 13.82 -6.38
CA LYS A 18 -8.31 14.69 -7.48
C LYS A 18 -7.97 16.13 -7.04
N GLY A 19 -8.66 16.65 -6.03
CA GLY A 19 -8.45 18.02 -5.54
C GLY A 19 -7.29 18.16 -4.54
N ASN A 20 -6.69 17.06 -4.07
CA ASN A 20 -5.59 17.10 -3.12
C ASN A 20 -4.25 16.94 -3.87
N PRO A 21 -3.39 17.99 -3.88
CA PRO A 21 -2.11 17.95 -4.59
C PRO A 21 -1.07 17.04 -3.94
N ASP A 22 -1.28 16.62 -2.68
CA ASP A 22 -0.36 15.75 -1.95
C ASP A 22 -1.00 14.38 -1.65
N VAL A 23 -1.31 13.63 -2.70
CA VAL A 23 -1.80 12.26 -2.63
C VAL A 23 -0.90 11.35 -3.44
N THR A 24 -0.63 10.15 -2.91
CA THR A 24 0.06 9.09 -3.64
C THR A 24 -0.78 7.83 -3.56
N ILE A 25 -1.08 7.24 -4.71
CA ILE A 25 -1.87 6.01 -4.83
C ILE A 25 -0.99 4.99 -5.53
N VAL A 26 -0.64 3.93 -4.80
CA VAL A 26 0.22 2.83 -5.26
C VAL A 26 -0.54 1.53 -5.06
N GLU A 27 -0.61 0.73 -6.12
CA GLU A 27 -1.02 -0.66 -6.02
C GLU A 27 0.23 -1.52 -5.79
N LEU A 28 0.17 -2.46 -4.85
CA LEU A 28 1.26 -3.38 -4.54
C LEU A 28 0.85 -4.80 -4.97
N PRO A 29 1.14 -5.21 -6.22
CA PRO A 29 0.71 -6.51 -6.73
C PRO A 29 1.39 -7.66 -5.99
N GLY A 30 0.68 -8.79 -5.88
CA GLY A 30 1.20 -9.99 -5.22
C GLY A 30 1.11 -9.98 -3.69
N LEU A 31 0.49 -8.95 -3.09
CA LEU A 31 0.18 -8.92 -1.67
C LEU A 31 -1.28 -9.31 -1.42
N ASN A 32 -1.56 -9.95 -0.28
CA ASN A 32 -2.91 -10.17 0.22
C ASN A 32 -3.45 -8.94 0.97
N HIS A 33 -4.67 -9.07 1.50
CA HIS A 33 -5.35 -7.99 2.23
C HIS A 33 -4.58 -7.49 3.47
N LEU A 34 -3.73 -8.34 4.06
CA LEU A 34 -2.92 -8.03 5.24
C LEU A 34 -1.53 -7.47 4.87
N PHE A 35 -1.30 -7.16 3.60
CA PHE A 35 -0.01 -6.79 3.03
C PHE A 35 1.06 -7.88 3.15
N GLN A 36 0.68 -9.15 3.17
CA GLN A 36 1.64 -10.25 3.14
C GLN A 36 1.86 -10.73 1.70
N THR A 37 3.08 -11.14 1.37
CA THR A 37 3.38 -11.77 0.07
C THR A 37 2.58 -13.07 -0.07
N ALA A 38 1.75 -13.16 -1.11
CA ALA A 38 0.77 -14.22 -1.23
C ALA A 38 0.69 -14.78 -2.65
N LYS A 39 0.41 -16.09 -2.77
CA LYS A 39 0.28 -16.74 -4.09
C LYS A 39 -1.10 -16.51 -4.69
N THR A 40 -2.14 -16.66 -3.87
CA THR A 40 -3.53 -16.46 -4.27
C THR A 40 -4.15 -15.26 -3.55
N GLY A 41 -3.66 -14.96 -2.34
CA GLY A 41 -4.27 -13.98 -1.44
C GLY A 41 -5.59 -14.45 -0.87
N ALA A 42 -5.79 -15.77 -0.77
CA ALA A 42 -6.93 -16.37 -0.10
C ALA A 42 -6.75 -16.34 1.43
N LEU A 43 -7.87 -16.25 2.16
CA LEU A 43 -7.89 -16.27 3.64
C LEU A 43 -7.15 -17.47 4.23
N GLY A 44 -7.20 -18.63 3.56
CA GLY A 44 -6.53 -19.85 4.01
C GLY A 44 -5.01 -19.71 4.10
N GLU A 45 -4.40 -18.82 3.31
CA GLU A 45 -2.95 -18.60 3.34
C GLU A 45 -2.50 -17.83 4.59
N TYR A 46 -3.40 -17.18 5.33
CA TYR A 46 -3.03 -16.21 6.37
C TYR A 46 -2.32 -16.86 7.55
N ALA A 47 -2.74 -18.07 7.93
CA ALA A 47 -2.14 -18.82 9.03
C ALA A 47 -0.82 -19.50 8.62
N ASP A 48 -0.62 -19.73 7.32
CA ASP A 48 0.55 -20.41 6.78
C ASP A 48 1.69 -19.43 6.42
N ILE A 49 1.35 -18.18 6.13
CA ILE A 49 2.33 -17.13 5.84
C ILE A 49 2.91 -16.58 7.15
N GLU A 50 4.19 -16.87 7.40
CA GLU A 50 4.91 -16.37 8.57
C GLU A 50 5.19 -14.85 8.52
N GLU A 51 5.24 -14.28 7.33
CA GLU A 51 5.48 -12.84 7.12
C GLU A 51 4.36 -12.01 7.76
N THR A 52 4.72 -11.04 8.62
CA THR A 52 3.71 -10.15 9.22
C THR A 52 3.23 -9.08 8.24
N VAL A 53 4.17 -8.40 7.57
CA VAL A 53 3.93 -7.41 6.52
C VAL A 53 5.09 -7.48 5.54
N ALA A 54 4.80 -7.45 4.24
CA ALA A 54 5.81 -7.50 3.19
C ALA A 54 6.78 -6.31 3.30
N PRO A 55 8.11 -6.54 3.23
CA PRO A 55 9.10 -5.47 3.23
C PRO A 55 8.78 -4.38 2.20
N VAL A 56 8.31 -4.75 1.00
CA VAL A 56 7.93 -3.78 -0.05
C VAL A 56 6.82 -2.82 0.39
N ALA A 57 5.86 -3.27 1.21
CA ALA A 57 4.82 -2.41 1.75
C ALA A 57 5.40 -1.42 2.78
N LEU A 58 6.23 -1.93 3.70
CA LEU A 58 6.91 -1.11 4.71
C LEU A 58 7.84 -0.08 4.07
N ASP A 59 8.63 -0.48 3.09
CA ASP A 59 9.56 0.39 2.36
C ASP A 59 8.80 1.47 1.59
N THR A 60 7.71 1.11 0.91
CA THR A 60 6.85 2.08 0.20
C THR A 60 6.30 3.14 1.15
N MET A 61 5.78 2.72 2.30
CA MET A 61 5.28 3.65 3.34
C MET A 61 6.40 4.50 3.92
N ALA A 62 7.53 3.88 4.30
CA ALA A 62 8.66 4.57 4.90
C ALA A 62 9.23 5.63 3.95
N ASP A 63 9.42 5.30 2.67
CA ASP A 63 9.93 6.24 1.67
C ASP A 63 8.95 7.37 1.39
N TRP A 64 7.64 7.08 1.36
CA TRP A 64 6.60 8.09 1.24
C TRP A 64 6.65 9.10 2.42
N ILE A 65 6.83 8.60 3.65
CA ILE A 65 6.97 9.42 4.85
C ILE A 65 8.25 10.24 4.81
N ARG A 66 9.40 9.63 4.50
CA ARG A 66 10.71 10.30 4.47
C ARG A 66 10.72 11.49 3.51
N LYS A 67 10.13 11.33 2.31
CA LYS A 67 10.03 12.40 1.31
C LYS A 67 9.25 13.62 1.81
N ARG A 68 8.29 13.43 2.71
CA ARG A 68 7.44 14.52 3.25
C ARG A 68 7.97 15.12 4.54
N VAL A 69 8.52 14.28 5.42
CA VAL A 69 8.82 14.67 6.80
C VAL A 69 10.31 14.96 7.01
N LEU A 70 11.20 14.32 6.26
CA LEU A 70 12.65 14.40 6.49
C LEU A 70 13.38 15.24 5.44
N ILE A 71 12.98 15.18 4.17
CA ILE A 71 13.65 15.94 3.10
C ILE A 71 13.24 17.43 3.10
N ASN A 72 12.05 17.76 3.59
CA ASN A 72 11.56 19.15 3.68
C ASN A 72 12.06 19.95 4.90
N ARG A 73 12.95 19.39 5.73
CA ARG A 73 13.48 20.09 6.92
C ARG A 73 14.73 20.93 6.66
N THR A 74 15.36 20.80 5.50
CA THR A 74 16.63 21.50 5.20
C THR A 74 16.45 22.83 4.45
N VAL A 75 15.21 23.23 4.16
CA VAL A 75 14.89 24.55 3.58
C VAL A 75 13.73 25.17 4.35
N ARG A 76 14.05 25.70 5.54
CA ARG A 76 13.30 26.78 6.20
C ARG A 76 14.29 27.68 6.90
#